data_AF-A0A950H1J2-F1
#
_entry.id   AF-A0A950H1J2-F1
#
_cell.length_a   1.000
_cell.length_b   1.000
_cell.length_c   1.000
_cell.angle_alpha   90.00
_cell.angle_beta   90.00
_cell.angle_gamma   90.00
#
_symmetry.space_group_name_H-M   'P 1'
#
loop_
_entity.id
_entity.type
_entity.pdbx_description
1 polymer ?
#
loop_
_entity_poly.entity_id
_entity_poly.type
_entity_poly.pdbx_seq_one_letter_code
_entity_poly.pdbx_strand_id
1 'polypeptide(L)' 'MRMAYCPAPRTLRGFPKATKVVPKTPIQGGGLRKRWKDVDGTIYEWDYAHGRVEKYDSQGHHQGEFDP' A
#
# COMPACT_ATOMS: atom_id res chain seq x y z
N MET A 1 -6.98 -19.54 10.06
CA MET A 1 -6.90 -19.39 8.58
C MET A 1 -5.53 -18.83 8.26
N ARG A 2 -4.67 -19.55 7.51
CA ARG A 2 -3.38 -18.99 7.07
C ARG A 2 -3.69 -17.84 6.12
N MET A 3 -3.42 -16.60 6.53
CA MET A 3 -3.38 -15.49 5.57
C MET A 3 -2.29 -15.83 4.56
N ALA A 4 -2.66 -15.91 3.28
CA ALA A 4 -1.67 -15.98 2.21
C ALA A 4 -0.82 -14.71 2.31
N TYR A 5 0.50 -14.87 2.44
CA TYR A 5 1.42 -13.75 2.54
C TYR A 5 1.94 -13.40 1.15
N CYS A 6 1.54 -12.24 0.63
CA CYS A 6 2.06 -11.69 -0.61
C CYS A 6 3.16 -10.66 -0.27
N PRO A 7 4.43 -10.91 -0.62
CA PRO A 7 5.50 -9.97 -0.34
C PRO A 7 5.31 -8.68 -1.16
N ALA A 8 5.38 -7.55 -0.48
CA ALA A 8 5.23 -6.26 -1.13
C ALA A 8 6.38 -5.99 -2.12
N PRO A 9 6.09 -5.47 -3.32
CA PRO A 9 7.11 -5.14 -4.30
C PRO A 9 8.06 -4.03 -3.78
N ARG A 10 9.17 -3.82 -4.50
CA ARG A 10 10.11 -2.73 -4.21
C ARG A 10 9.58 -1.39 -4.73
N THR A 11 8.96 -1.42 -5.92
CA THR A 11 8.38 -0.27 -6.61
C THR A 11 6.98 -0.64 -7.11
N LEU A 12 6.14 0.37 -7.32
CA LEU A 12 4.81 0.23 -7.88
C LEU A 12 4.86 0.62 -9.36
N ARG A 13 4.85 -0.36 -10.27
CA ARG A 13 4.95 -0.11 -11.72
C ARG A 13 3.69 0.56 -12.27
N GLY A 14 2.53 0.23 -11.72
CA GLY A 14 1.25 0.90 -12.03
C GLY A 14 1.20 2.35 -11.51
N PHE A 15 2.07 2.71 -10.56
CA PHE A 15 2.11 4.02 -9.93
C PHE A 15 3.53 4.61 -9.95
N PRO A 16 4.07 4.98 -11.13
CA PRO A 16 5.47 5.37 -11.29
C PRO A 16 5.86 6.66 -10.55
N LYS A 17 4.88 7.49 -10.18
CA LYS A 17 5.10 8.70 -9.37
C LYS A 17 5.12 8.43 -7.86
N ALA A 18 4.73 7.23 -7.43
CA ALA A 18 4.67 6.89 -6.02
C ALA A 18 6.06 6.55 -5.47
N THR A 19 6.44 7.23 -4.40
CA THR A 19 7.73 7.03 -3.72
C THR A 19 7.50 6.41 -2.36
N LYS A 20 8.43 5.56 -1.92
CA LYS A 20 8.28 4.85 -0.64
C LYS A 20 8.41 5.85 0.51
N VAL A 21 7.50 5.78 1.47
CA VAL A 21 7.50 6.64 2.66
C VAL A 21 7.44 5.80 3.93
N VAL A 22 7.58 6.47 5.08
CA VAL A 22 7.47 5.82 6.39
C VAL A 22 6.08 5.16 6.52
N PRO A 23 6.02 3.86 6.81
CA PRO A 23 4.75 3.14 6.97
C PRO A 23 4.05 3.58 8.27
N LYS A 24 2.71 3.52 8.29
CA LYS A 24 1.91 3.98 9.44
C LYS A 24 0.82 3.02 9.87
N THR A 25 0.25 2.25 8.94
CA THR A 25 -0.86 1.35 9.23
C THR A 25 -0.36 0.02 9.80
N PRO A 26 -0.83 -0.45 10.97
CA PRO A 26 -0.49 -1.76 11.50
C PRO A 26 -0.95 -2.92 10.63
N ILE A 27 -0.19 -4.01 10.62
CA ILE A 27 -0.66 -5.31 10.11
C ILE A 27 -1.13 -6.13 11.31
N GLN A 28 -2.24 -6.86 11.16
CA GLN A 28 -2.68 -7.80 12.19
C GLN A 28 -1.61 -8.88 12.40
N GLY A 29 -1.14 -9.03 13.64
CA GLY A 29 -0.05 -9.96 13.97
C GLY A 29 1.36 -9.35 13.94
N GLY A 30 1.49 -8.04 13.68
CA GLY A 30 2.73 -7.29 13.88
C GLY A 30 3.31 -6.67 12.60
N GLY A 31 4.05 -5.58 12.78
CA GLY A 31 4.62 -4.80 11.68
C GLY A 31 3.67 -3.75 11.12
N LEU A 32 4.11 -3.08 10.06
CA LEU A 32 3.38 -1.99 9.41
C LEU A 32 3.28 -2.24 7.90
N ARG A 33 2.16 -1.83 7.30
CA ARG A 33 1.94 -1.93 5.86
C ARG A 33 2.96 -1.06 5.13
N LYS A 34 3.64 -1.61 4.10
CA LYS A 34 4.44 -0.76 3.22
C LYS A 34 3.57 0.34 2.64
N ARG A 35 4.09 1.56 2.66
CA ARG A 35 3.40 2.76 2.21
C ARG A 35 4.25 3.50 1.17
N TRP A 36 3.56 4.02 0.16
CA TRP A 36 4.09 4.98 -0.80
C TRP A 36 3.21 6.22 -0.83
N LYS A 37 3.77 7.32 -1.34
CA LYS A 37 3.06 8.58 -1.55
C LYS A 37 3.54 9.21 -2.85
N ASP A 38 2.62 9.79 -3.62
CA ASP A 38 2.97 10.62 -4.78
C ASP A 38 2.95 12.11 -4.45
N VAL A 39 3.28 12.94 -5.44
CA VAL A 39 3.38 14.40 -5.31
C VAL A 39 2.04 15.07 -5.04
N ASP A 40 0.93 14.47 -5.47
CA ASP A 40 -0.43 14.98 -5.27
C ASP A 40 -0.95 14.66 -3.87
N GLY A 41 -0.21 13.84 -3.13
CA GLY A 41 -0.50 13.47 -1.78
C GLY A 41 -1.27 12.16 -1.64
N THR A 42 -1.54 11.48 -2.75
CA THR A 42 -2.18 10.16 -2.78
C THR A 42 -1.33 9.16 -2.01
N ILE A 43 -1.98 8.35 -1.19
CA ILE A 43 -1.34 7.32 -0.37
C ILE A 43 -1.62 5.97 -0.99
N TYR A 44 -0.60 5.13 -1.01
CA TYR A 44 -0.67 3.76 -1.51
C TYR A 44 -0.19 2.82 -0.40
N GLU A 45 -0.96 1.81 -0.05
CA GLU A 45 -0.57 0.80 0.93
C GLU A 45 -0.63 -0.60 0.35
N TRP A 46 0.31 -1.45 0.76
CA TRP A 46 0.29 -2.85 0.32
C TRP A 46 -0.69 -3.67 1.16
N ASP A 47 -1.59 -4.37 0.50
CA ASP A 47 -2.35 -5.47 1.08
C ASP A 47 -1.54 -6.77 1.01
N TYR A 48 -1.04 -7.21 2.17
CA TYR A 48 -0.27 -8.44 2.30
C TYR A 48 -1.11 -9.71 2.14
N ALA A 49 -2.43 -9.64 2.31
CA ALA A 49 -3.33 -10.79 2.19
C ALA A 49 -3.69 -11.07 0.72
N HIS A 50 -3.92 -10.01 -0.05
CA HIS A 50 -4.45 -10.10 -1.42
C HIS A 50 -3.42 -9.77 -2.49
N GLY A 51 -2.26 -9.21 -2.13
CA GLY A 51 -1.23 -8.84 -3.08
C GLY A 51 -1.63 -7.67 -3.97
N ARG A 52 -2.35 -6.70 -3.41
CA ARG A 52 -2.88 -5.52 -4.10
C ARG A 52 -2.39 -4.23 -3.46
N VAL A 53 -2.48 -3.14 -4.22
CA VAL A 53 -2.28 -1.78 -3.72
C VAL A 53 -3.63 -1.19 -3.34
N GLU A 54 -3.79 -0.83 -2.08
CA GLU A 54 -4.87 0.03 -1.60
C GLU A 54 -4.52 1.48 -1.87
N LYS A 55 -5.39 2.21 -2.56
CA LYS A 55 -5.20 3.64 -2.83
C LYS A 55 -6.10 4.48 -1.92
N TYR A 56 -5.54 5.57 -1.41
CA TYR A 56 -6.26 6.58 -0.63
C TYR A 56 -5.93 7.97 -1.13
N ASP A 57 -6.90 8.89 -1.07
CA ASP A 57 -6.63 10.31 -1.35
C ASP A 57 -5.77 10.96 -0.24
N SER A 58 -5.45 12.24 -0.39
CA SER A 58 -4.64 12.98 0.58
C SER A 58 -5.32 13.16 1.96
N GLN A 59 -6.64 12.97 2.03
CA GLN A 59 -7.44 12.99 3.26
C GLN A 59 -7.58 11.60 3.89
N GLY A 60 -7.13 10.55 3.20
CA GLY A 60 -7.22 9.17 3.65
C GLY A 60 -8.50 8.44 3.24
N HIS A 61 -9.30 8.98 2.33
CA HIS A 61 -10.48 8.28 1.81
C HIS A 61 -10.05 7.19 0.83
N HIS A 62 -10.60 5.99 1.01
CA HIS A 62 -10.32 4.84 0.16
C HIS A 62 -10.84 5.04 -1.26
N GLN A 63 -10.00 4.72 -2.25
CA GLN A 63 -10.26 4.88 -3.68
C GLN A 63 -10.30 3.52 -4.42
N GLY A 64 -10.11 2.41 -3.71
CA GLY A 64 -10.12 1.06 -4.25
C GLY A 64 -8.77 0.34 -4.22
N GLU A 65 -8.80 -0.87 -4.78
CA GLU A 65 -7.68 -1.82 -4.87
C GLU A 65 -7.18 -1.92 -6.31
N PHE A 66 -5.85 -2.00 -6.49
CA PHE A 66 -5.20 -1.95 -7.79
C PHE A 66 -4.02 -2.91 -7.92
N ASP A 67 -3.62 -3.19 -9.16
CA ASP A 67 -2.37 -3.86 -9.46
C ASP A 67 -1.15 -2.96 -9.19
N PRO A 68 -0.06 -3.51 -8.65
CA PRO A 68 1.12 -2.73 -8.26
C PRO A 68 1.92 -2.11 -9.39
#